data_AF-A0A846BWJ7-F1
#
_entry.id   AF-A0A846BWJ7-F1
#
_cell.length_a   1.000
_cell.length_b   1.000
_cell.length_c   1.000
_cell.angle_alpha   90.00
_cell.angle_beta   90.00
_cell.angle_gamma   90.00
#
_symmetry.space_group_name_H-M   'P 1'
#
loop_
_entity.id
_entity.type
_entity.pdbx_description
1 polymer ?
#
loop_
_entity_poly.entity_id
_entity_poly.type
_entity_poly.pdbx_seq_one_letter_code
_entity_poly.pdbx_strand_id
1 'polypeptide(L)'
;IGCLQMRPGSEFLQDLNRDYQMLERLNFTRMWTRFDLMIFPASSSQMPVGKEVEIPVLLHPWMLKDNRCLKAVAAALSEPLRRR
;
A
#
# COMPACT_ATOMS: atom_id res chain seq x y z
N ILE A 1 -10.57 4.58 -18.66
CA ILE A 1 -11.10 5.29 -17.47
C ILE A 1 -10.18 5.06 -16.26
N GLY A 2 -9.93 3.81 -15.83
CA GLY A 2 -9.08 3.51 -14.66
C GLY A 2 -7.69 4.16 -14.65
N CYS A 3 -6.92 4.06 -15.75
CA CYS A 3 -5.58 4.69 -15.80
C CYS A 3 -5.61 6.22 -15.65
N LEU A 4 -6.71 6.89 -16.03
CA LEU A 4 -6.87 8.33 -15.84
C LEU A 4 -7.16 8.66 -14.37
N GLN A 5 -7.99 7.86 -13.71
CA GLN A 5 -8.31 8.00 -12.30
C GLN A 5 -7.09 7.73 -11.41
N MET A 6 -6.20 6.82 -11.80
CA MET A 6 -4.98 6.52 -11.02
C MET A 6 -3.82 7.52 -11.25
N ARG A 7 -4.00 8.57 -12.07
CA ARG A 7 -2.98 9.61 -12.23
C ARG A 7 -2.84 10.44 -10.95
N PRO A 8 -1.61 10.75 -10.50
CA PRO A 8 -1.40 11.68 -9.40
C PRO A 8 -2.18 12.99 -9.60
N GLY A 9 -2.87 13.43 -8.56
CA GLY A 9 -3.66 14.67 -8.58
C GLY A 9 -5.02 14.55 -9.29
N SER A 10 -5.47 13.36 -9.72
CA SER A 10 -6.83 13.19 -10.24
C SER A 10 -7.88 13.53 -9.19
N GLU A 11 -9.05 14.02 -9.62
CA GLU A 11 -10.19 14.26 -8.71
C GLU A 11 -10.58 13.00 -7.95
N PHE A 12 -10.50 11.84 -8.61
CA PHE A 12 -10.79 10.54 -8.00
C PHE A 12 -9.86 10.24 -6.82
N LEU A 13 -8.53 10.39 -6.97
CA LEU A 13 -7.61 10.13 -5.87
C LEU A 13 -7.71 11.19 -4.77
N GLN A 14 -7.98 12.45 -5.13
CA GLN A 14 -8.20 13.50 -4.15
C GLN A 14 -9.43 13.21 -3.29
N ASP A 15 -10.53 12.79 -3.90
CA ASP A 15 -11.75 12.43 -3.19
C ASP A 15 -11.56 11.17 -2.34
N LEU A 16 -10.96 10.11 -2.91
CA LEU A 16 -10.63 8.88 -2.20
C LEU A 16 -9.74 9.12 -0.96
N ASN A 17 -8.77 10.03 -1.08
CA ASN A 17 -7.86 10.37 0.02
C ASN A 17 -8.53 11.19 1.13
N ARG A 18 -9.76 11.70 0.98
CA ARG A 18 -10.41 12.48 2.07
C ARG A 18 -10.77 11.63 3.28
N ASP A 19 -11.01 10.34 3.07
CA ASP A 19 -11.50 9.42 4.09
C ASP A 19 -10.42 8.46 4.62
N TYR A 20 -9.13 8.72 4.37
CA TYR A 20 -8.04 7.80 4.72
C TYR A 20 -8.02 7.43 6.22
N GLN A 21 -8.49 8.32 7.10
CA GLN A 21 -8.54 8.11 8.55
C GLN A 21 -9.39 6.90 8.93
N MET A 22 -10.31 6.44 8.06
CA MET A 22 -11.05 5.20 8.31
C MET A 22 -10.13 3.98 8.49
N LEU A 23 -8.93 4.01 7.89
CA LEU A 23 -7.93 2.96 7.97
C LEU A 23 -7.31 2.83 9.38
N GLU A 24 -7.39 3.85 10.23
CA GLU A 24 -6.94 3.77 11.64
C GLU A 24 -7.72 2.73 12.44
N ARG A 25 -8.95 2.43 12.00
CA ARG A 25 -9.83 1.43 12.61
C ARG A 25 -9.47 0.00 12.21
N LEU A 26 -8.49 -0.18 11.34
CA LEU A 26 -8.05 -1.45 10.79
C LEU A 26 -6.58 -1.72 11.14
N ASN A 27 -6.18 -2.98 11.12
CA ASN A 27 -4.77 -3.37 11.09
C ASN A 27 -4.22 -3.14 9.66
N PHE A 28 -4.21 -1.89 9.20
CA PHE A 28 -3.77 -1.54 7.86
C PHE A 28 -2.25 -1.70 7.73
N THR A 29 -1.81 -2.48 6.74
CA THR A 29 -0.40 -2.67 6.41
C THR A 29 -0.18 -2.37 4.93
N ARG A 30 0.72 -1.44 4.64
CA ARG A 30 1.18 -1.08 3.30
C ARG A 30 2.50 -1.79 3.00
N MET A 31 2.51 -2.61 1.95
CA MET A 31 3.73 -3.27 1.45
C MET A 31 4.11 -2.66 0.11
N TRP A 32 5.36 -2.26 -0.05
CA TRP A 32 5.83 -1.57 -1.26
C TRP A 32 7.31 -1.82 -1.54
N THR A 33 7.76 -1.52 -2.76
CA THR A 33 9.18 -1.59 -3.15
C THR A 33 9.67 -0.23 -3.61
N ARG A 34 10.90 0.15 -3.24
CA ARG A 34 11.53 1.38 -3.72
C ARG A 34 11.76 1.40 -5.24
N PHE A 35 11.76 0.23 -5.87
CA PHE A 35 12.03 0.04 -7.30
C PHE A 35 10.76 0.08 -8.16
N ASP A 36 9.64 0.54 -7.60
CA ASP A 36 8.37 0.64 -8.32
C ASP A 36 8.44 1.70 -9.43
N LEU A 37 8.21 1.26 -10.67
CA LEU A 37 8.13 2.11 -11.86
C LEU A 37 6.68 2.30 -12.34
N MET A 38 5.72 1.58 -11.77
CA MET A 38 4.29 1.78 -12.07
C MET A 38 3.67 2.85 -11.17
N ILE A 39 4.08 2.90 -9.90
CA ILE A 39 3.68 3.92 -8.93
C ILE A 39 4.91 4.81 -8.66
N PHE A 40 4.99 5.98 -9.30
CA PHE A 40 6.18 6.83 -9.28
C PHE A 40 5.89 8.27 -8.78
N PRO A 41 6.66 8.80 -7.82
CA PRO A 41 7.66 8.09 -7.01
C PRO A 41 7.01 7.01 -6.15
N ALA A 42 7.73 5.95 -5.79
CA ALA A 42 7.18 4.83 -5.01
C ALA A 42 6.59 5.26 -3.65
N SER A 43 7.12 6.36 -3.09
CA SER A 43 6.62 6.99 -1.87
C SER A 43 5.30 7.75 -2.05
N SER A 44 4.83 8.00 -3.27
CA SER A 44 3.59 8.77 -3.53
C SER A 44 2.32 8.12 -2.98
N SER A 45 2.33 6.81 -2.73
CA SER A 45 1.22 6.08 -2.11
C SER A 45 1.36 5.93 -0.59
N GLN A 46 2.27 6.67 0.04
CA GLN A 46 2.45 6.67 1.50
C GLN A 46 1.20 7.17 2.20
N MET A 47 0.81 6.44 3.25
CA MET A 47 -0.33 6.78 4.08
C MET A 47 0.16 7.25 5.44
N PRO A 48 -0.44 8.29 6.03
CA PRO A 48 -0.06 8.78 7.36
C PRO A 48 -0.48 7.84 8.50
N VAL A 49 -1.12 6.71 8.18
CA VAL A 49 -1.70 5.75 9.13
C VAL A 49 -1.31 4.32 8.75
N GLY A 50 -1.33 3.44 9.77
CA GLY A 50 -1.01 2.02 9.60
C GLY A 50 0.49 1.72 9.65
N LYS A 51 0.84 0.49 9.26
CA LYS A 51 2.22 -0.03 9.25
C LYS A 51 2.77 -0.03 7.84
N GLU A 52 4.02 0.37 7.68
CA GLU A 52 4.72 0.30 6.39
C GLU A 52 5.78 -0.80 6.40
N VAL A 53 5.84 -1.57 5.31
CA VAL A 53 6.84 -2.62 5.11
C VAL A 53 7.42 -2.44 3.71
N GLU A 54 8.66 -1.95 3.64
CA GLU A 54 9.42 -1.93 2.41
C GLU A 54 10.00 -3.32 2.15
N ILE A 55 9.80 -3.85 0.95
CA ILE A 55 10.35 -5.13 0.52
C ILE A 55 11.11 -4.90 -0.80
N PRO A 56 12.44 -5.15 -0.84
CA PRO A 56 13.24 -4.87 -2.04
C PRO A 56 12.99 -5.94 -3.10
N VAL A 57 11.93 -5.72 -3.88
CA VAL A 57 11.56 -6.51 -5.06
C VAL A 57 11.84 -5.66 -6.31
N LEU A 58 12.57 -6.22 -7.29
CA LEU A 58 13.06 -5.44 -8.43
C LEU A 58 11.94 -4.88 -9.31
N LEU A 59 10.83 -5.60 -9.45
CA LEU A 59 9.70 -5.20 -10.29
C LEU A 59 8.40 -5.28 -9.48
N HIS A 60 7.55 -4.27 -9.60
CA HIS A 60 6.21 -4.24 -8.98
C HIS A 60 5.43 -5.57 -9.14
N PRO A 61 5.27 -6.16 -10.34
CA PRO A 61 4.50 -7.40 -10.49
C PRO A 61 5.07 -8.60 -9.71
N TRP A 62 6.35 -8.58 -9.36
CA TRP A 62 6.96 -9.65 -8.59
C TRP A 62 6.57 -9.62 -7.11
N MET A 63 6.09 -8.48 -6.59
CA MET A 63 5.54 -8.37 -5.24
C MET A 63 4.47 -9.45 -4.96
N LEU A 64 3.73 -9.86 -5.99
CA LEU A 64 2.66 -10.86 -5.90
C LEU A 64 3.16 -12.30 -5.74
N LYS A 65 4.43 -12.57 -6.09
CA LYS A 65 5.02 -13.91 -6.10
C LYS A 65 6.28 -14.04 -5.24
N ASP A 66 6.86 -12.93 -4.81
CA ASP A 66 8.06 -12.94 -3.97
C ASP A 66 7.74 -13.55 -2.59
N ASN A 67 8.50 -14.57 -2.20
CA ASN A 67 8.31 -15.26 -0.93
C ASN A 67 8.41 -14.32 0.28
N ARG A 68 9.18 -13.24 0.21
CA ARG A 68 9.30 -12.24 1.29
C ARG A 68 8.00 -11.45 1.42
N CYS A 69 7.38 -11.09 0.30
CA CYS A 69 6.06 -10.46 0.30
C CYS A 69 5.00 -11.39 0.87
N LEU A 70 4.96 -12.65 0.44
CA LEU A 70 4.01 -13.64 0.96
C LEU A 70 4.17 -13.88 2.48
N LYS A 71 5.41 -13.93 2.97
CA LYS A 71 5.70 -14.00 4.41
C LYS A 71 5.24 -12.75 5.16
N ALA A 72 5.43 -11.56 4.58
CA ALA A 72 4.96 -10.31 5.19
C ALA A 72 3.43 -10.28 5.27
N VAL A 73 2.72 -10.76 4.23
CA VAL A 73 1.26 -10.91 4.24
C VAL A 73 0.82 -11.89 5.33
N ALA A 74 1.43 -13.08 5.40
CA ALA A 74 1.12 -14.06 6.42
C ALA A 74 1.34 -13.50 7.84
N ALA A 75 2.42 -12.75 8.05
CA ALA A 75 2.70 -12.09 9.32
C ALA A 75 1.62 -11.06 9.66
N ALA A 76 1.28 -10.15 8.74
CA ALA A 76 0.28 -9.12 8.95
C ALA A 76 -1.11 -9.70 9.26
N LEU A 77 -1.50 -10.78 8.59
CA LEU A 77 -2.78 -11.48 8.82
C LEU A 77 -2.81 -12.28 10.12
N SER A 78 -1.65 -12.65 10.66
CA SER A 78 -1.54 -13.36 11.94
C SER A 78 -1.50 -12.43 13.14
N GLU A 79 -1.35 -11.12 12.93
CA GLU A 79 -1.39 -10.13 14.02
C GLU A 79 -2.80 -10.09 14.65
N PRO A 80 -2.92 -10.06 15.99
CA PRO A 80 -4.22 -9.87 16.65
C PRO A 80 -4.90 -8.60 16.17
N LEU A 81 -6.21 -8.66 15.93
CA LEU A 81 -6.99 -7.47 15.58
C LEU A 81 -6.88 -6.43 16.70
N ARG A 82 -6.60 -5.17 16.33
CA ARG A 82 -6.68 -4.05 17.27
C ARG A 82 -8.10 -3.98 17.82
N ARG A 83 -8.24 -4.14 19.14
CA ARG A 83 -9.50 -3.88 19.83
C ARG A 83 -9.70 -2.37 19.89
N ARG A 84 -10.93 -1.93 19.59
CA ARG A 84 -11.35 -0.54 19.67
C ARG A 84 -11.22 0.02 21.08
#